data_AF-A0A543AWV4-F1
#
_entry.id   AF-A0A543AWV4-F1
#
_cell.length_a   1.000
_cell.length_b   1.000
_cell.length_c   1.000
_cell.angle_alpha   90.00
_cell.angle_beta   90.00
_cell.angle_gamma   90.00
#
_symmetry.space_group_name_H-M   'P 1'
#
loop_
_entity.id
_entity.type
_entity.pdbx_description
1 polymer ?
#
loop_
_entity_poly.entity_id
_entity_poly.type
_entity_poly.pdbx_seq_one_letter_code
_entity_poly.pdbx_strand_id
1 'polypeptide(L)'
;MTSRRLVALPLGIAALATMALSACSAEAGFTVTGDELADNAAGALEEQIGQRPELDCGSEDIILTEGKEVPCTLTDPTTGSEYDTTVTITKVDGTEYEIQVQVADEPKGGDSASASDDPASDDPASSDDEAGLEVAATDLATAAADALEEQVGQRPTIDCGELNITIYEGRTTYCDLIDDAAGEIYEVTLTITTIEGTNFEFDVAVASEPK
;
A
#
# COMPACT_ATOMS: atom_id res chain seq x y z
N MET A 1 -7.34 -57.08 -80.65
CA MET A 1 -8.20 -58.16 -80.11
C MET A 1 -8.08 -58.12 -78.60
N THR A 2 -9.13 -58.01 -77.77
CA THR A 2 -10.57 -57.87 -78.08
C THR A 2 -11.27 -57.08 -76.97
N SER A 3 -12.39 -56.43 -77.31
CA SER A 3 -13.39 -55.81 -76.41
C SER A 3 -13.88 -56.77 -75.30
N ARG A 4 -14.71 -56.43 -74.29
CA ARG A 4 -15.78 -55.41 -74.06
C ARG A 4 -16.15 -55.55 -72.53
N ARG A 5 -16.85 -54.70 -71.78
CA ARG A 5 -18.09 -53.91 -71.99
C ARG A 5 -18.17 -52.74 -70.98
N LEU A 6 -19.20 -51.90 -71.10
CA LEU A 6 -19.53 -50.80 -70.18
C LEU A 6 -20.49 -51.25 -69.06
N VAL A 7 -20.32 -50.67 -67.87
CA VAL A 7 -21.37 -50.44 -66.84
C VAL A 7 -21.23 -48.96 -66.40
N ALA A 8 -22.24 -48.33 -65.81
CA ALA A 8 -22.36 -46.85 -65.77
C ALA A 8 -22.98 -46.28 -64.48
N LEU A 9 -22.60 -45.01 -64.18
CA LEU A 9 -23.15 -44.10 -63.15
C LEU A 9 -22.97 -44.53 -61.67
N PRO A 10 -23.17 -43.61 -60.68
CA PRO A 10 -23.51 -42.19 -60.78
C PRO A 10 -22.45 -41.23 -60.18
N LEU A 11 -22.85 -39.96 -59.96
CA LEU A 11 -22.02 -38.92 -59.33
C LEU A 11 -21.63 -39.30 -57.90
N GLY A 12 -20.39 -38.95 -57.54
CA GLY A 12 -19.90 -38.99 -56.16
C GLY A 12 -18.86 -37.89 -55.94
N ILE A 13 -19.32 -36.64 -55.78
CA ILE A 13 -18.47 -35.58 -55.23
C ILE A 13 -18.32 -35.90 -53.75
N ALA A 14 -17.32 -36.72 -53.42
CA ALA A 14 -16.87 -36.92 -52.06
C ALA A 14 -16.25 -35.59 -51.60
N ALA A 15 -17.09 -34.72 -51.05
CA ALA A 15 -16.64 -33.46 -50.50
C ALA A 15 -15.54 -33.75 -49.47
N LEU A 16 -14.40 -33.09 -49.63
CA LEU A 16 -13.40 -32.98 -48.57
C LEU A 16 -14.03 -32.16 -47.45
N ALA A 17 -14.81 -32.84 -46.60
CA ALA A 17 -15.20 -32.35 -45.30
C ALA A 17 -13.95 -32.34 -44.40
N THR A 18 -13.01 -31.46 -44.74
CA THR A 18 -12.18 -30.83 -43.72
C THR A 18 -13.16 -30.23 -42.74
N MET A 19 -13.40 -30.94 -41.64
CA MET A 19 -14.01 -30.34 -40.47
C MET A 19 -13.06 -29.24 -40.06
N ALA A 20 -13.39 -28.02 -40.50
CA ALA A 20 -12.92 -26.85 -39.81
C ALA A 20 -13.45 -27.00 -38.39
N LEU A 21 -12.57 -27.43 -37.49
CA LEU A 21 -12.67 -26.98 -36.13
C LEU A 21 -12.47 -25.47 -36.22
N SER A 22 -13.57 -24.76 -36.45
CA SER A 22 -13.79 -23.47 -35.82
C SER A 22 -13.75 -23.75 -34.31
N ALA A 23 -12.55 -23.94 -33.79
CA ALA A 23 -12.23 -23.48 -32.46
C ALA A 23 -12.63 -22.01 -32.49
N CYS A 24 -13.80 -21.72 -31.94
CA CYS A 24 -14.10 -20.35 -31.60
C CYS A 24 -12.98 -19.94 -30.64
N SER A 25 -12.20 -18.94 -31.02
CA SER A 25 -11.57 -18.05 -30.05
C SER A 25 -12.68 -17.27 -29.35
N ALA A 26 -13.51 -18.01 -28.61
CA ALA A 26 -14.25 -17.47 -27.50
C ALA A 26 -13.20 -17.28 -26.43
N GLU A 27 -12.64 -16.07 -26.38
CA GLU A 27 -11.83 -15.56 -25.28
C GLU A 27 -12.74 -15.32 -24.05
N ALA A 28 -13.53 -16.35 -23.73
CA ALA A 28 -14.40 -16.44 -22.59
C ALA A 28 -13.55 -16.92 -21.42
N GLY A 29 -12.75 -15.99 -20.87
CA GLY A 29 -12.15 -16.18 -19.56
C GLY A 29 -13.26 -16.46 -18.54
N PHE A 30 -12.97 -17.35 -17.58
CA PHE A 30 -13.89 -17.59 -16.48
C PHE A 30 -14.09 -16.30 -15.68
N THR A 31 -15.31 -16.06 -15.21
CA THR A 31 -15.68 -14.87 -14.43
C THR A 31 -16.11 -15.29 -13.04
N VAL A 32 -15.62 -14.57 -12.03
CA VAL A 32 -16.08 -14.65 -10.64
C VAL A 32 -16.74 -13.31 -10.26
N THR A 33 -17.66 -13.30 -9.31
CA THR A 33 -18.14 -12.02 -8.75
C THR A 33 -17.12 -11.46 -7.77
N GLY A 34 -17.16 -10.14 -7.53
CA GLY A 34 -16.35 -9.54 -6.45
C GLY A 34 -16.67 -10.13 -5.07
N ASP A 35 -17.93 -10.47 -4.76
CA ASP A 35 -18.30 -11.25 -3.55
C ASP A 35 -17.53 -12.59 -3.46
N GLU A 36 -17.43 -13.35 -4.56
CA GLU A 36 -16.77 -14.66 -4.55
C GLU A 36 -15.25 -14.51 -4.43
N LEU A 37 -14.65 -13.49 -5.08
CA LEU A 37 -13.24 -13.16 -4.92
C LEU A 37 -12.93 -12.70 -3.48
N ALA A 38 -13.80 -11.89 -2.88
CA ALA A 38 -13.67 -11.40 -1.52
C ALA A 38 -13.73 -12.54 -0.48
N ASP A 39 -14.64 -13.51 -0.64
CA ASP A 39 -14.71 -14.65 0.28
C ASP A 39 -13.47 -15.55 0.20
N ASN A 40 -12.92 -15.76 -1.01
CA ASN A 40 -11.65 -16.47 -1.21
C ASN A 40 -10.46 -15.70 -0.62
N ALA A 41 -10.40 -14.37 -0.79
CA ALA A 41 -9.36 -13.53 -0.21
C ALA A 41 -9.45 -13.48 1.34
N ALA A 42 -10.65 -13.39 1.90
CA ALA A 42 -10.88 -13.45 3.35
C ALA A 42 -10.50 -14.82 3.93
N GLY A 43 -10.79 -15.92 3.23
CA GLY A 43 -10.32 -17.26 3.60
C GLY A 43 -8.80 -17.40 3.55
N ALA A 44 -8.15 -16.88 2.51
CA ALA A 44 -6.68 -16.88 2.39
C ALA A 44 -6.00 -16.06 3.51
N LEU A 45 -6.63 -15.00 4.01
CA LEU A 45 -6.17 -14.27 5.20
C LEU A 45 -6.47 -15.03 6.49
N GLU A 46 -7.65 -15.64 6.64
CA GLU A 46 -8.01 -16.48 7.79
C GLU A 46 -7.00 -17.62 8.02
N GLU A 47 -6.54 -18.28 6.96
CA GLU A 47 -5.51 -19.32 7.03
C GLU A 47 -4.11 -18.79 7.41
N GLN A 48 -3.80 -17.52 7.12
CA GLN A 48 -2.48 -16.91 7.38
C GLN A 48 -2.38 -16.27 8.77
N ILE A 49 -3.37 -15.47 9.16
CA ILE A 49 -3.36 -14.71 10.43
C ILE A 49 -4.28 -15.30 11.52
N GLY A 50 -5.07 -16.32 11.19
CA GLY A 50 -5.96 -17.00 12.15
C GLY A 50 -7.26 -16.25 12.47
N GLN A 51 -7.54 -15.16 11.75
CA GLN A 51 -8.76 -14.37 11.87
C GLN A 51 -9.26 -13.97 10.48
N ARG A 52 -10.55 -14.20 10.21
CA ARG A 52 -11.22 -13.80 8.97
C ARG A 52 -11.61 -12.32 9.05
N PRO A 53 -11.10 -11.44 8.18
CA PRO A 53 -11.61 -10.08 8.06
C PRO A 53 -12.90 -10.06 7.23
N GLU A 54 -13.59 -8.92 7.21
CA GLU A 54 -14.59 -8.62 6.18
C GLU A 54 -13.86 -8.00 4.97
N LEU A 55 -14.33 -8.28 3.75
CA LEU A 55 -13.70 -7.81 2.50
C LEU A 55 -14.80 -7.45 1.48
N ASP A 56 -14.67 -6.27 0.86
CA ASP A 56 -15.48 -5.85 -0.28
C ASP A 56 -14.58 -5.67 -1.50
N CYS A 57 -14.77 -6.52 -2.52
CA CYS A 57 -14.13 -6.39 -3.84
C CYS A 57 -15.12 -5.87 -4.91
N GLY A 58 -16.22 -5.22 -4.47
CA GLY A 58 -17.31 -4.75 -5.32
C GLY A 58 -18.24 -5.88 -5.79
N SER A 59 -19.26 -5.51 -6.56
CA SER A 59 -20.31 -6.43 -7.04
C SER A 59 -20.23 -6.76 -8.54
N GLU A 60 -19.12 -6.42 -9.21
CA GLU A 60 -18.96 -6.60 -10.65
C GLU A 60 -18.40 -7.98 -11.03
N ASP A 61 -18.68 -8.44 -12.26
CA ASP A 61 -18.13 -9.68 -12.81
C ASP A 61 -16.66 -9.49 -13.21
N ILE A 62 -15.76 -10.18 -12.52
CA ILE A 62 -14.31 -10.11 -12.69
C ILE A 62 -13.85 -11.26 -13.59
N ILE A 63 -13.37 -10.93 -14.80
CA ILE A 63 -12.70 -11.91 -15.67
C ILE A 63 -11.38 -12.35 -15.00
N LEU A 64 -11.25 -13.64 -14.71
CA LEU A 64 -10.01 -14.25 -14.23
C LEU A 64 -8.95 -14.17 -15.32
N THR A 65 -7.84 -13.50 -15.02
CA THR A 65 -6.69 -13.35 -15.92
C THR A 65 -5.44 -13.24 -15.04
N GLU A 66 -4.39 -13.97 -15.40
CA GLU A 66 -3.11 -13.94 -14.70
C GLU A 66 -2.49 -12.53 -14.73
N GLY A 67 -2.02 -12.06 -13.57
CA GLY A 67 -1.55 -10.69 -13.36
C GLY A 67 -2.66 -9.63 -13.27
N LYS A 68 -3.94 -10.02 -13.25
CA LYS A 68 -5.03 -9.05 -13.03
C LYS A 68 -5.14 -8.68 -11.56
N GLU A 69 -5.09 -7.38 -11.30
CA GLU A 69 -5.35 -6.79 -10.00
C GLU A 69 -6.84 -6.42 -9.83
N VAL A 70 -7.32 -6.48 -8.60
CA VAL A 70 -8.64 -6.05 -8.16
C VAL A 70 -8.47 -5.22 -6.88
N PRO A 71 -8.87 -3.94 -6.86
CA PRO A 71 -8.93 -3.17 -5.62
C PRO A 71 -10.13 -3.64 -4.79
N CYS A 72 -9.87 -3.88 -3.52
CA CYS A 72 -10.84 -4.25 -2.50
C CYS A 72 -10.65 -3.36 -1.26
N THR A 73 -11.65 -3.33 -0.39
CA THR A 73 -11.54 -2.75 0.96
C THR A 73 -11.63 -3.87 1.97
N LEU A 74 -10.61 -4.01 2.82
CA LEU A 74 -10.65 -4.92 3.97
C LEU A 74 -11.18 -4.15 5.18
N THR A 75 -12.04 -4.75 5.98
CA THR A 75 -12.48 -4.20 7.28
C THR A 75 -12.13 -5.18 8.39
N ASP A 76 -11.39 -4.72 9.40
CA ASP A 76 -11.15 -5.52 10.61
C ASP A 76 -12.41 -5.50 11.50
N PRO A 77 -13.08 -6.66 11.74
CA PRO A 77 -14.26 -6.73 12.58
C PRO A 77 -13.98 -6.49 14.08
N THR A 78 -12.72 -6.35 14.48
CA THR A 78 -12.28 -6.09 15.87
C THR A 78 -12.20 -4.61 16.18
N THR A 79 -11.55 -3.82 15.31
CA THR A 79 -11.34 -2.38 15.47
C THR A 79 -12.35 -1.54 14.69
N GLY A 80 -12.92 -2.07 13.61
CA GLY A 80 -13.70 -1.32 12.63
C GLY A 80 -12.85 -0.53 11.61
N SER A 81 -11.53 -0.71 11.61
CA SER A 81 -10.62 -0.07 10.66
C SER A 81 -10.78 -0.64 9.26
N GLU A 82 -10.93 0.22 8.26
CA GLU A 82 -10.90 -0.13 6.84
C GLU A 82 -9.48 0.02 6.28
N TYR A 83 -9.04 -0.86 5.38
CA TYR A 83 -7.72 -0.85 4.74
C TYR A 83 -7.87 -0.99 3.23
N ASP A 84 -7.02 -0.33 2.44
CA ASP A 84 -6.92 -0.66 1.01
C ASP A 84 -6.32 -2.06 0.85
N THR A 85 -6.80 -2.82 -0.14
CA THR A 85 -6.32 -4.18 -0.36
C THR A 85 -6.36 -4.51 -1.84
N THR A 86 -5.22 -4.88 -2.41
CA THR A 86 -5.12 -5.34 -3.80
C THR A 86 -5.10 -6.86 -3.82
N VAL A 87 -6.11 -7.46 -4.44
CA VAL A 87 -6.13 -8.90 -4.74
C VAL A 87 -5.60 -9.10 -6.16
N THR A 88 -4.42 -9.70 -6.27
CA THR A 88 -3.76 -10.01 -7.54
C THR A 88 -3.99 -11.47 -7.89
N ILE A 89 -4.57 -11.76 -9.05
CA ILE A 89 -4.73 -13.13 -9.57
C ILE A 89 -3.36 -13.57 -10.09
N THR A 90 -2.65 -14.40 -9.33
CA THR A 90 -1.28 -14.82 -9.64
C THR A 90 -1.21 -15.93 -10.67
N LYS A 91 -2.32 -16.66 -10.91
CA LYS A 91 -2.38 -17.80 -11.82
C LYS A 91 -3.83 -18.23 -12.12
N VAL A 92 -4.09 -18.81 -13.29
CA VAL A 92 -5.41 -19.39 -13.65
C VAL A 92 -5.24 -20.75 -14.36
N ASP A 93 -5.65 -21.84 -13.70
CA ASP A 93 -5.69 -23.21 -14.21
C ASP A 93 -7.15 -23.64 -14.52
N GLY A 94 -7.71 -23.06 -15.58
CA GLY A 94 -9.07 -23.36 -16.02
C GLY A 94 -10.14 -22.78 -15.08
N THR A 95 -10.70 -23.60 -14.19
CA THR A 95 -11.66 -23.17 -13.16
C THR A 95 -11.02 -22.95 -11.79
N GLU A 96 -9.77 -23.36 -11.60
CA GLU A 96 -8.99 -23.13 -10.39
C GLU A 96 -8.09 -21.91 -10.61
N TYR A 97 -7.93 -21.07 -9.58
CA TYR A 97 -7.08 -19.87 -9.66
C TYR A 97 -6.35 -19.63 -8.34
N GLU A 98 -5.16 -19.04 -8.42
CA GLU A 98 -4.35 -18.68 -7.25
C GLU A 98 -4.37 -17.15 -7.10
N ILE A 99 -4.44 -16.67 -5.86
CA ILE A 99 -4.48 -15.24 -5.53
C ILE A 99 -3.37 -14.85 -4.54
N GLN A 100 -2.89 -13.63 -4.67
CA GLN A 100 -2.09 -12.95 -3.66
C GLN A 100 -2.91 -11.76 -3.13
N VAL A 101 -3.04 -11.67 -1.82
CA VAL A 101 -3.74 -10.56 -1.15
C VAL A 101 -2.68 -9.64 -0.56
N GLN A 102 -2.67 -8.38 -0.99
CA GLN A 102 -1.77 -7.33 -0.49
C GLN A 102 -2.63 -6.30 0.24
N VAL A 103 -2.63 -6.34 1.56
CA VAL A 103 -3.33 -5.39 2.42
C VAL A 103 -2.38 -4.21 2.66
N ALA A 104 -2.89 -2.98 2.58
CA ALA A 104 -2.13 -1.79 2.97
C ALA A 104 -1.91 -1.77 4.49
N ASP A 105 -0.74 -1.34 4.92
CA ASP A 105 -0.34 -1.32 6.33
C ASP A 105 -1.11 -0.29 7.17
N GLU A 106 -1.64 0.74 6.51
CA GLU A 106 -2.34 1.87 7.11
C GLU A 106 -3.84 1.90 6.74
N PRO A 107 -4.72 2.30 7.68
CA PRO A 107 -6.16 2.29 7.46
C PRO A 107 -6.66 3.54 6.71
N LYS A 108 -7.69 3.35 5.88
CA LYS A 108 -8.42 4.40 5.16
C LYS A 108 -8.99 5.42 6.15
N GLY A 109 -8.60 6.68 6.00
CA GLY A 109 -9.12 7.77 6.84
C GLY A 109 -8.43 7.91 8.19
N GLY A 110 -7.37 7.14 8.48
CA GLY A 110 -6.27 7.70 9.26
C GLY A 110 -5.63 8.85 8.48
N ASP A 111 -5.11 9.87 9.17
CA ASP A 111 -4.21 10.85 8.56
C ASP A 111 -2.82 10.18 8.47
N SER A 112 -2.73 9.27 7.50
CA SER A 112 -1.77 8.15 7.50
C SER A 112 -1.08 8.09 6.15
N ALA A 113 0.19 8.48 6.16
CA ALA A 113 1.12 8.38 5.04
C ALA A 113 2.54 8.15 5.58
N SER A 114 2.78 6.95 6.10
CA SER A 114 3.67 5.99 5.45
C SER A 114 4.18 4.93 6.43
N ALA A 115 3.61 3.74 6.31
CA ALA A 115 4.46 2.55 6.41
C ALA A 115 5.49 2.57 5.27
N SER A 116 6.75 2.35 5.63
CA SER A 116 7.86 2.14 4.70
C SER A 116 8.57 0.86 5.08
N ASP A 117 8.05 -0.26 4.58
CA ASP A 117 8.71 -1.56 4.68
C ASP A 117 9.86 -1.60 3.64
N ASP A 118 11.03 -1.07 4.00
CA ASP A 118 12.25 -1.15 3.17
C ASP A 118 13.28 -2.12 3.79
N PRO A 119 13.44 -3.33 3.24
CA PRO A 119 14.34 -4.34 3.76
C PRO A 119 15.80 -4.07 3.36
N ALA A 120 16.43 -3.13 4.08
CA ALA A 120 17.87 -2.96 4.28
C ALA A 120 18.79 -3.43 3.13
N SER A 121 19.03 -2.54 2.16
CA SER A 121 20.03 -2.76 1.10
C SER A 121 21.12 -1.68 1.14
N ASP A 122 22.35 -2.05 1.53
CA ASP A 122 23.52 -1.18 1.55
C ASP A 122 23.90 -0.65 0.14
N ASP A 123 23.91 0.66 -0.07
CA ASP A 123 24.81 1.30 -1.05
C ASP A 123 25.24 2.72 -0.60
N PRO A 124 26.54 3.01 -0.42
CA PRO A 124 26.99 4.27 0.15
C PRO A 124 27.23 5.40 -0.86
N ALA A 125 26.50 6.50 -0.65
CA ALA A 125 26.73 7.88 -1.11
C ALA A 125 26.44 8.24 -2.59
N SER A 126 25.60 9.26 -2.77
CA SER A 126 25.70 10.25 -3.84
C SER A 126 25.05 11.58 -3.43
N SER A 127 25.88 12.61 -3.23
CA SER A 127 25.51 14.04 -3.29
C SER A 127 25.33 14.47 -4.77
N ASP A 128 24.81 15.64 -5.18
CA ASP A 128 24.25 16.86 -4.55
C ASP A 128 22.91 17.19 -5.29
N ASP A 129 21.99 18.10 -4.92
CA ASP A 129 21.89 19.19 -3.93
C ASP A 129 20.65 19.01 -2.99
N GLU A 130 20.21 20.05 -2.26
CA GLU A 130 19.01 20.11 -1.36
C GLU A 130 18.85 18.94 -0.35
N ALA A 131 19.97 18.38 0.11
CA ALA A 131 20.03 17.31 1.09
C ALA A 131 19.59 17.77 2.49
N GLY A 132 18.31 17.58 2.81
CA GLY A 132 17.83 17.67 4.19
C GLY A 132 18.25 16.47 5.04
N LEU A 133 18.56 16.69 6.32
CA LEU A 133 18.94 15.65 7.28
C LEU A 133 17.68 15.01 7.88
N GLU A 134 17.56 13.69 7.84
CA GLU A 134 16.45 13.00 8.50
C GLU A 134 16.70 12.89 10.02
N VAL A 135 15.73 13.34 10.81
CA VAL A 135 15.76 13.33 12.28
C VAL A 135 14.43 12.77 12.77
N ALA A 136 14.46 11.82 13.71
CA ALA A 136 13.24 11.29 14.32
C ALA A 136 12.52 12.38 15.14
N ALA A 137 11.18 12.42 15.10
CA ALA A 137 10.43 13.34 15.96
C ALA A 137 10.73 13.15 17.45
N THR A 138 11.05 11.93 17.89
CA THR A 138 11.49 11.63 19.26
C THR A 138 12.85 12.24 19.61
N ASP A 139 13.81 12.24 18.68
CA ASP A 139 15.11 12.92 18.85
C ASP A 139 14.93 14.44 18.83
N LEU A 140 14.07 14.96 17.95
CA LEU A 140 13.76 16.39 17.88
C LEU A 140 13.02 16.89 19.13
N ALA A 141 12.06 16.12 19.65
CA ALA A 141 11.36 16.39 20.90
C ALA A 141 12.31 16.32 22.11
N THR A 142 13.26 15.37 22.10
CA THR A 142 14.32 15.27 23.12
C THR A 142 15.19 16.52 23.10
N ALA A 143 15.70 16.92 21.93
CA ALA A 143 16.52 18.12 21.75
C ALA A 143 15.75 19.40 22.12
N ALA A 144 14.46 19.50 21.77
CA ALA A 144 13.59 20.61 22.17
C ALA A 144 13.42 20.68 23.69
N ALA A 145 13.21 19.53 24.34
CA ALA A 145 13.09 19.44 25.79
C ALA A 145 14.40 19.79 26.51
N ASP A 146 15.56 19.37 25.98
CA ASP A 146 16.89 19.78 26.47
C ASP A 146 17.10 21.30 26.32
N ALA A 147 16.86 21.85 25.13
CA ALA A 147 17.02 23.29 24.84
C ALA A 147 16.05 24.19 25.64
N LEU A 148 14.89 23.68 26.03
CA LEU A 148 13.96 24.36 26.93
C LEU A 148 14.36 24.17 28.41
N GLU A 149 14.86 22.99 28.81
CA GLU A 149 15.40 22.74 30.16
C GLU A 149 16.57 23.69 30.49
N GLU A 150 17.47 23.96 29.53
CA GLU A 150 18.54 24.96 29.71
C GLU A 150 18.01 26.40 29.86
N GLN A 151 16.89 26.75 29.24
CA GLN A 151 16.32 28.09 29.28
C GLN A 151 15.48 28.38 30.53
N VAL A 152 14.62 27.43 30.95
CA VAL A 152 13.69 27.63 32.08
C VAL A 152 14.07 26.88 33.35
N GLY A 153 15.08 26.01 33.30
CA GLY A 153 15.57 25.23 34.44
C GLY A 153 14.67 24.04 34.82
N GLN A 154 13.74 23.66 33.94
CA GLN A 154 12.82 22.55 34.13
C GLN A 154 12.50 21.91 32.77
N ARG A 155 12.62 20.58 32.67
CA ARG A 155 12.34 19.82 31.44
C ARG A 155 10.83 19.78 31.16
N PRO A 156 10.35 20.24 30.00
CA PRO A 156 8.97 20.06 29.57
C PRO A 156 8.75 18.68 28.92
N THR A 157 7.49 18.24 28.90
CA THR A 157 7.04 17.17 27.99
C THR A 157 6.80 17.79 26.61
N ILE A 158 7.56 17.38 25.59
CA ILE A 158 7.39 17.81 24.20
C ILE A 158 6.94 16.62 23.36
N ASP A 159 5.94 16.84 22.52
CA ASP A 159 5.46 15.90 21.51
C ASP A 159 5.66 16.52 20.11
N CYS A 160 6.51 15.91 19.29
CA CYS A 160 6.74 16.33 17.89
C CYS A 160 6.07 15.37 16.89
N GLY A 161 5.16 14.51 17.35
CA GLY A 161 4.66 13.34 16.63
C GLY A 161 5.63 12.15 16.69
N GLU A 162 5.32 11.11 15.91
CA GLU A 162 6.10 9.85 15.87
C GLU A 162 6.92 9.67 14.56
N LEU A 163 6.75 10.58 13.59
CA LEU A 163 7.34 10.46 12.24
C LEU A 163 8.78 11.00 12.16
N ASN A 164 9.57 10.50 11.20
CA ASN A 164 10.84 11.12 10.84
C ASN A 164 10.59 12.43 10.05
N ILE A 165 11.34 13.49 10.35
CA ILE A 165 11.09 14.82 9.78
C ILE A 165 12.37 15.36 9.11
N THR A 166 12.45 15.31 7.78
CA THR A 166 13.59 15.77 6.98
C THR A 166 13.90 17.27 7.16
N ILE A 167 14.92 17.61 7.94
CA ILE A 167 15.29 18.98 8.34
C ILE A 167 16.12 19.67 7.24
N TYR A 168 15.92 20.96 7.03
CA TYR A 168 16.76 21.79 6.15
C TYR A 168 16.90 23.19 6.73
N GLU A 169 17.94 23.95 6.36
CA GLU A 169 18.18 25.29 6.90
C GLU A 169 17.00 26.23 6.57
N GLY A 170 16.49 26.92 7.60
CA GLY A 170 15.28 27.73 7.50
C GLY A 170 13.95 26.96 7.56
N ARG A 171 13.95 25.62 7.71
CA ARG A 171 12.73 24.85 7.95
C ARG A 171 12.14 25.20 9.31
N THR A 172 10.85 25.55 9.35
CA THR A 172 10.07 25.66 10.59
C THR A 172 9.35 24.34 10.89
N THR A 173 9.16 24.01 12.16
CA THR A 173 8.49 22.78 12.62
C THR A 173 7.71 23.08 13.89
N TYR A 174 6.59 22.38 14.05
CA TYR A 174 5.65 22.60 15.15
C TYR A 174 5.58 21.33 15.98
N CYS A 175 5.76 21.48 17.29
CA CYS A 175 5.59 20.44 18.29
C CYS A 175 4.66 20.98 19.39
N ASP A 176 4.09 20.12 20.21
CA ASP A 176 3.23 20.50 21.33
C ASP A 176 3.95 20.31 22.68
N LEU A 177 3.99 21.37 23.48
CA LEU A 177 4.42 21.33 24.88
C LEU A 177 3.20 21.00 25.75
N ILE A 178 3.28 19.91 26.48
CA ILE A 178 2.22 19.44 27.37
C ILE A 178 2.57 19.88 28.80
N ASP A 179 1.79 20.81 29.36
CA ASP A 179 1.89 21.18 30.78
C ASP A 179 0.93 20.32 31.61
N ASP A 180 1.43 19.20 32.11
CA ASP A 180 0.71 18.28 33.03
C ASP A 180 0.26 18.94 34.35
N ALA A 181 0.83 20.10 34.73
CA ALA A 181 0.50 20.81 35.96
C ALA A 181 -0.61 21.86 35.78
N ALA A 182 -0.68 22.49 34.60
CA ALA A 182 -1.77 23.39 34.21
C ALA A 182 -2.95 22.65 33.55
N GLY A 183 -2.68 21.56 32.84
CA GLY A 183 -3.62 20.91 31.91
C GLY A 183 -3.76 21.67 30.59
N GLU A 184 -2.72 22.37 30.16
CA GLU A 184 -2.68 23.24 28.98
C GLU A 184 -1.64 22.73 27.96
N ILE A 185 -1.91 22.93 26.67
CA ILE A 185 -1.02 22.54 25.57
C ILE A 185 -0.59 23.81 24.82
N TYR A 186 0.72 24.01 24.64
CA TYR A 186 1.29 25.18 23.98
C TYR A 186 2.03 24.78 22.70
N GLU A 187 1.86 25.53 21.62
CA GLU A 187 2.64 25.31 20.40
C GLU A 187 4.10 25.70 20.61
N VAL A 188 5.01 24.81 20.22
CA VAL A 188 6.46 25.03 20.16
C VAL A 188 6.87 25.10 18.70
N THR A 189 7.32 26.27 18.28
CA THR A 189 7.91 26.52 16.97
C THR A 189 9.42 26.31 17.06
N LEU A 190 9.95 25.33 16.33
CA LEU A 190 11.37 25.15 16.08
C LEU A 190 11.71 25.72 14.70
N THR A 191 12.83 26.42 14.55
CA THR A 191 13.35 26.85 13.25
C THR A 191 14.80 26.46 13.12
N ILE A 192 15.13 25.61 12.15
CA ILE A 192 16.48 25.10 11.91
C ILE A 192 17.36 26.24 11.39
N THR A 193 18.47 26.52 12.06
CA THR A 193 19.36 27.66 11.75
C THR A 193 20.62 27.25 11.00
N THR A 194 21.19 26.09 11.32
CA THR A 194 22.44 25.56 10.76
C THR A 194 22.36 24.02 10.66
N ILE A 195 22.97 23.41 9.65
CA ILE A 195 23.18 21.94 9.61
C ILE A 195 24.67 21.62 9.34
N GLU A 196 25.33 20.95 10.30
CA GLU A 196 26.71 20.47 10.19
C GLU A 196 26.76 18.93 10.17
N GLY A 197 26.53 18.36 8.99
CA GLY A 197 26.55 16.91 8.74
C GLY A 197 25.34 16.22 9.37
N THR A 198 25.54 15.53 10.50
CA THR A 198 24.47 14.89 11.29
C THR A 198 24.05 15.72 12.51
N ASN A 199 24.61 16.92 12.68
CA ASN A 199 24.28 17.84 13.77
C ASN A 199 23.50 19.03 13.20
N PHE A 200 22.65 19.65 14.01
CA PHE A 200 21.89 20.82 13.62
C PHE A 200 21.72 21.80 14.78
N GLU A 201 21.63 23.08 14.43
CA GLU A 201 21.25 24.14 15.35
C GLU A 201 19.81 24.58 15.05
N PHE A 202 19.09 25.04 16.06
CA PHE A 202 17.73 25.55 15.91
C PHE A 202 17.39 26.62 16.95
N ASP A 203 16.60 27.61 16.54
CA ASP A 203 15.87 28.48 17.45
C ASP A 203 14.59 27.75 17.92
N VAL A 204 14.24 27.87 19.20
CA VAL A 204 12.99 27.34 19.77
C VAL A 204 12.18 28.46 20.43
N ALA A 205 10.88 28.52 20.11
CA ALA A 205 9.95 29.51 20.65
C ALA A 205 8.63 28.83 21.06
N VAL A 206 8.14 29.13 22.27
CA VAL A 206 6.85 28.65 22.78
C VAL A 206 5.78 29.73 22.61
N ALA A 207 4.57 29.34 22.23
CA ALA A 207 3.43 30.23 22.10
C ALA A 207 3.06 30.91 23.43
N SER A 208 2.57 32.14 23.35
CA SER A 208 2.17 32.93 24.54
C SER A 208 0.77 32.57 25.07
N GLU A 209 0.02 31.78 24.32
CA GLU A 209 -1.35 31.34 24.59
C GLU A 209 -1.43 29.84 24.24
N PRO A 210 -2.19 29.02 24.99
CA PRO A 210 -2.37 27.60 24.69
C PRO A 210 -3.37 27.38 23.53
N LYS A 211 -3.44 26.13 23.05
CA LYS A 211 -4.35 25.66 21.98
C LYS A 211 -5.80 25.45 22.45
#